data_AF-A0A9Q9AV97-F1
#
_entry.id   AF-A0A9Q9AV97-F1
#
_cell.length_a   1.000
_cell.length_b   1.000
_cell.length_c   1.000
_cell.angle_alpha   90.00
_cell.angle_beta   90.00
_cell.angle_gamma   90.00
#
_symmetry.space_group_name_H-M   'P 1'
#
loop_
_entity.id
_entity.type
_entity.pdbx_description
1 polymer ?
#
loop_
_entity_poly.entity_id
_entity_poly.type
_entity_poly.pdbx_seq_one_letter_code
_entity_poly.pdbx_strand_id
1 'polypeptide(L)'
;MSSIAKYIVAGLSATAVVSAYPQDSGVATASGAANSAASASFAVPTISQPATATPAASSAAAAASAANVALAKEALQAVTNVGRFNALLTVDGDGQELLDDATLRSRLVFDYGARAAPLGMGGRFILANQNNFPILVNQGISTAVGFLNPCSMNSPHTHPRATEFFTVVQGKFKTGFMLENGFLANATERRQTTQVSVQELGPFQATVFPLGSIHYQFNDQCEPATFIATFNSADPGTSQVAQNYFFLNEQVVNITLGEINQVDGSNIEQFRTSLPANLVQAVDSCLSKCGLD
;
A
#
# COMPACT_ATOMS: atom_id res chain seq x y z
N MET A 1 -8.55 8.30 -39.68
CA MET A 1 -8.13 9.46 -38.87
C MET A 1 -9.19 9.66 -37.80
N SER A 2 -9.02 9.05 -36.62
CA SER A 2 -10.05 9.01 -35.57
C SER A 2 -9.42 8.99 -34.18
N SER A 3 -9.71 10.05 -33.42
CA SER A 3 -9.81 10.19 -31.96
C SER A 3 -9.00 9.25 -31.05
N ILE A 4 -7.92 9.77 -30.46
CA ILE A 4 -7.26 9.22 -29.27
C ILE A 4 -7.72 10.05 -28.06
N ALA A 5 -8.44 9.43 -27.12
CA ALA A 5 -8.75 10.01 -25.83
C ALA A 5 -8.87 8.92 -24.75
N LYS A 6 -8.16 9.15 -23.63
CA LYS A 6 -8.38 8.69 -22.24
C LYS A 6 -7.95 7.26 -21.87
N TYR A 7 -6.96 7.19 -20.97
CA TYR A 7 -6.87 6.12 -19.97
C TYR A 7 -6.72 6.75 -18.57
N ILE A 8 -7.69 6.46 -17.70
CA ILE A 8 -7.74 6.82 -16.28
C ILE A 8 -7.31 5.59 -15.48
N VAL A 9 -6.26 5.72 -14.68
CA VAL A 9 -5.87 4.73 -13.67
C VAL A 9 -6.56 5.08 -12.36
N ALA A 10 -7.46 4.22 -11.89
CA ALA A 10 -8.09 4.35 -10.57
C ALA A 10 -7.47 3.33 -9.60
N GLY A 11 -6.57 3.80 -8.73
CA GLY A 11 -6.18 3.10 -7.51
C GLY A 11 -7.09 3.51 -6.36
N LEU A 12 -7.86 2.58 -5.79
CA LEU A 12 -8.63 2.85 -4.57
C LEU A 12 -7.67 2.89 -3.37
N SER A 13 -7.44 4.09 -2.82
CA SER A 13 -6.94 4.27 -1.45
C SER A 13 -8.12 4.54 -0.52
N ALA A 14 -8.24 3.74 0.54
CA ALA A 14 -9.16 4.01 1.63
C ALA A 14 -8.68 5.24 2.41
N THR A 15 -9.46 6.32 2.40
CA THR A 15 -9.15 7.57 3.12
C THR A 15 -9.82 7.58 4.49
N ALA A 16 -9.02 7.82 5.53
CA ALA A 16 -9.51 8.30 6.83
C ALA A 16 -9.52 9.85 6.80
N VAL A 17 -10.63 10.46 7.21
CA VAL A 17 -10.83 11.92 7.14
C VAL A 17 -10.50 12.56 8.50
N VAL A 18 -9.63 13.58 8.51
CA VAL A 18 -9.48 14.51 9.64
C VAL A 18 -9.86 15.91 9.13
N SER A 19 -10.86 16.51 9.76
CA SER A 19 -11.38 17.85 9.44
C SER A 19 -10.54 18.93 10.14
N ALA A 20 -10.12 19.96 9.41
CA ALA A 20 -9.50 21.16 9.97
C ALA A 20 -10.43 22.38 9.79
N TYR A 21 -10.59 23.19 10.84
CA TYR A 21 -11.25 24.50 10.83
C TYR A 21 -10.25 25.62 10.44
N PRO A 22 -10.70 26.84 10.08
CA PRO A 22 -10.11 27.65 9.03
C PRO A 22 -9.15 28.78 9.48
N GLN A 23 -8.56 29.38 8.45
CA GLN A 23 -7.52 30.40 8.38
C GLN A 23 -7.84 31.79 8.97
N ASP A 24 -6.77 32.54 9.28
CA ASP A 24 -6.44 33.88 8.73
C ASP A 24 -4.93 34.11 9.00
N SER A 25 -4.10 34.91 8.32
CA SER A 25 -4.25 36.21 7.63
C SER A 25 -3.00 36.49 6.76
N GLY A 26 -3.14 37.30 5.71
CA GLY A 26 -2.11 37.54 4.67
C GLY A 26 -1.03 38.59 4.96
N VAL A 27 -0.33 39.03 3.89
CA VAL A 27 0.12 40.41 3.56
C VAL A 27 0.99 40.40 2.28
N ALA A 28 1.04 41.58 1.65
CA ALA A 28 1.29 41.98 0.28
C ALA A 28 2.76 42.16 -0.22
N THR A 29 2.88 42.08 -1.55
CA THR A 29 3.65 42.90 -2.54
C THR A 29 5.14 43.26 -2.33
N ALA A 30 5.95 43.00 -3.36
CA ALA A 30 6.90 43.98 -3.94
C ALA A 30 7.36 43.62 -5.37
N SER A 31 7.53 44.66 -6.17
CA SER A 31 7.84 44.76 -7.61
C SER A 31 9.34 44.69 -7.96
N GLY A 32 9.69 44.26 -9.19
CA GLY A 32 10.97 44.67 -9.79
C GLY A 32 11.47 43.90 -11.03
N ALA A 33 11.41 44.59 -12.18
CA ALA A 33 12.29 44.53 -13.36
C ALA A 33 12.38 43.26 -14.23
N ALA A 34 11.97 43.46 -15.49
CA ALA A 34 12.06 42.54 -16.61
C ALA A 34 13.50 42.36 -17.12
N ASN A 35 13.85 41.11 -17.45
CA ASN A 35 14.88 40.82 -18.43
C ASN A 35 14.36 39.74 -19.37
N SER A 36 14.31 40.10 -20.65
CA SER A 36 13.80 39.30 -21.76
C SER A 36 14.77 38.18 -22.13
N ALA A 37 14.46 36.95 -21.71
CA ALA A 37 14.92 35.73 -22.35
C ALA A 37 13.67 34.97 -22.82
N ALA A 38 13.66 34.52 -24.06
CA ALA A 38 12.56 33.76 -24.63
C ALA A 38 12.40 32.44 -23.85
N SER A 39 11.53 32.45 -22.84
CA SER A 39 11.09 31.26 -22.14
C SER A 39 10.10 30.54 -23.04
N ALA A 40 10.55 29.44 -23.67
CA ALA A 40 9.62 28.46 -24.18
C ALA A 40 8.83 27.93 -22.97
N SER A 41 7.59 28.41 -22.81
CA SER A 41 6.65 27.93 -21.82
C SER A 41 6.26 26.50 -22.16
N PHE A 42 7.05 25.54 -21.68
CA PHE A 42 6.60 24.15 -21.65
C PHE A 42 5.62 24.04 -20.50
N ALA A 43 4.35 23.85 -20.85
CA ALA A 43 3.29 23.60 -19.88
C ALA A 43 3.68 22.37 -19.05
N VAL A 44 3.88 22.58 -17.75
CA VAL A 44 3.92 21.49 -16.77
C VAL A 44 2.64 20.68 -16.97
N PRO A 45 2.71 19.36 -17.23
CA PRO A 45 1.51 18.55 -17.36
C PRO A 45 0.77 18.63 -16.02
N THR A 46 -0.34 19.36 -16.03
CA THR A 46 -1.23 19.44 -14.88
C THR A 46 -1.88 18.06 -14.78
N ILE A 47 -1.39 17.25 -13.86
CA ILE A 47 -2.06 16.02 -13.46
C ILE A 47 -3.37 16.48 -12.84
N SER A 48 -4.44 16.48 -13.64
CA SER A 48 -5.78 16.67 -13.12
C SER A 48 -6.04 15.52 -12.16
N GLN A 49 -6.15 15.85 -10.86
CA GLN A 49 -6.70 14.89 -9.91
C GLN A 49 -8.03 14.40 -10.51
N PRO A 50 -8.22 13.09 -10.72
CA PRO A 50 -9.54 12.59 -11.02
C PRO A 50 -10.46 13.10 -9.91
N ALA A 51 -11.64 13.62 -10.30
CA ALA A 51 -12.66 14.02 -9.34
C ALA A 51 -12.73 12.93 -8.28
N THR A 52 -12.63 13.33 -7.01
CA THR A 52 -12.72 12.41 -5.88
C THR A 52 -13.96 11.56 -6.10
N ALA A 53 -13.75 10.30 -6.50
CA ALA A 53 -14.84 9.35 -6.57
C ALA A 53 -15.39 9.35 -5.16
N THR A 54 -16.63 9.82 -4.99
CA THR A 54 -17.34 9.71 -3.73
C THR A 54 -17.19 8.25 -3.32
N PRO A 55 -16.62 7.94 -2.14
CA PRO A 55 -16.55 6.56 -1.73
C PRO A 55 -17.99 6.17 -1.42
N ALA A 56 -18.65 5.56 -2.40
CA ALA A 56 -19.85 4.78 -2.17
C ALA A 56 -19.42 3.48 -1.47
N ALA A 57 -18.76 3.61 -0.31
CA ALA A 57 -18.93 2.60 0.71
C ALA A 57 -20.44 2.61 0.98
N SER A 58 -21.11 1.48 0.77
CA SER A 58 -22.51 1.38 1.15
C SER A 58 -22.63 1.83 2.61
N SER A 59 -23.72 2.54 2.96
CA SER A 59 -23.96 3.00 4.33
C SER A 59 -23.80 1.86 5.35
N ALA A 60 -24.10 0.62 4.94
CA ALA A 60 -23.87 -0.60 5.72
C ALA A 60 -22.37 -0.90 5.99
N ALA A 61 -21.49 -0.76 5.01
CA ALA A 61 -20.05 -0.97 5.20
C ALA A 61 -19.44 0.10 6.13
N ALA A 62 -19.89 1.34 6.00
CA ALA A 62 -19.49 2.42 6.90
C ALA A 62 -19.98 2.19 8.34
N ALA A 63 -21.24 1.75 8.51
CA ALA A 63 -21.80 1.42 9.81
C ALA A 63 -21.07 0.23 10.47
N ALA A 64 -20.78 -0.82 9.71
CA ALA A 64 -20.01 -1.96 10.19
C ALA A 64 -18.60 -1.56 10.63
N SER A 65 -17.94 -0.67 9.87
CA SER A 65 -16.63 -0.13 10.26
C SER A 65 -16.71 0.68 11.55
N ALA A 66 -17.73 1.53 11.71
CA ALA A 66 -17.91 2.32 12.93
C ALA A 66 -18.18 1.44 14.16
N ALA A 67 -18.99 0.38 14.01
CA ALA A 67 -19.26 -0.60 15.05
C ALA A 67 -17.98 -1.35 15.47
N ASN A 68 -17.16 -1.79 14.52
CA ASN A 68 -15.87 -2.43 14.81
C ASN A 68 -14.91 -1.50 15.57
N VAL A 69 -14.85 -0.22 15.17
CA VAL A 69 -14.04 0.78 15.88
C VAL A 69 -14.52 0.98 17.31
N ALA A 70 -15.83 1.01 17.54
CA ALA A 70 -16.39 1.13 18.89
C ALA A 70 -16.00 -0.08 19.77
N LEU A 71 -16.17 -1.30 19.25
CA LEU A 71 -15.76 -2.53 19.93
C LEU A 71 -14.25 -2.55 20.22
N ALA A 72 -13.42 -2.11 19.27
CA ALA A 72 -11.98 -2.04 19.47
C ALA A 72 -11.60 -1.04 20.59
N LYS A 73 -12.29 0.10 20.68
CA LYS A 73 -12.09 1.07 21.77
C LYS A 73 -12.49 0.51 23.12
N GLU A 74 -13.62 -0.18 23.21
CA GLU A 74 -14.07 -0.86 24.43
C GLU A 74 -13.05 -1.92 24.87
N ALA A 75 -12.59 -2.75 23.94
CA ALA A 75 -11.56 -3.76 24.16
C ALA A 75 -10.21 -3.18 24.67
N LEU A 76 -9.87 -1.95 24.26
CA LEU A 76 -8.67 -1.25 24.73
C LEU A 76 -8.80 -0.70 26.15
N GLN A 77 -10.01 -0.43 26.63
CA GLN A 77 -10.24 0.04 28.00
C GLN A 77 -10.09 -1.09 29.04
N ALA A 78 -10.21 -2.34 28.62
CA ALA A 78 -10.06 -3.49 29.50
C ALA A 78 -8.59 -3.69 29.94
N VAL A 79 -8.38 -3.67 31.26
CA VAL A 79 -7.06 -3.81 31.90
C VAL A 79 -6.45 -5.21 31.70
N THR A 80 -7.28 -6.25 31.62
CA THR A 80 -6.84 -7.64 31.50
C THR A 80 -7.27 -8.25 30.16
N ASN A 81 -6.55 -9.29 29.72
CA ASN A 81 -6.95 -10.07 28.54
C ASN A 81 -8.33 -10.68 28.72
N VAL A 82 -8.65 -11.19 29.92
CA VAL A 82 -9.98 -11.74 30.22
C VAL A 82 -11.06 -10.66 30.10
N GLY A 83 -10.85 -9.48 30.69
CA GLY A 83 -11.81 -8.37 30.56
C GLY A 83 -12.03 -7.95 29.11
N ARG A 84 -10.99 -8.01 28.27
CA ARG A 84 -11.11 -7.74 26.84
C ARG A 84 -11.96 -8.77 26.12
N PHE A 85 -11.73 -10.05 26.38
CA PHE A 85 -12.54 -11.11 25.78
C PHE A 85 -13.97 -11.11 26.31
N ASN A 86 -14.20 -10.74 27.57
CA ASN A 86 -15.55 -10.54 28.08
C ASN A 86 -16.27 -9.43 27.30
N ALA A 87 -15.68 -8.24 27.20
CA ALA A 87 -16.22 -7.13 26.40
C ALA A 87 -16.52 -7.54 24.93
N LEU A 88 -15.63 -8.35 24.35
CA LEU A 88 -15.78 -8.79 22.96
C LEU A 88 -16.68 -10.00 22.74
N LEU A 89 -16.93 -10.86 23.72
CA LEU A 89 -17.55 -12.18 23.46
C LEU A 89 -18.74 -12.50 24.36
N THR A 90 -19.05 -11.66 25.34
CA THR A 90 -20.15 -11.89 26.29
C THR A 90 -21.23 -10.83 26.19
N VAL A 91 -22.45 -11.21 26.59
CA VAL A 91 -23.56 -10.29 26.81
C VAL A 91 -23.11 -9.26 27.85
N ASP A 92 -23.36 -7.98 27.58
CA ASP A 92 -22.99 -6.83 28.43
C ASP A 92 -21.49 -6.70 28.81
N GLY A 93 -20.63 -7.57 28.30
CA GLY A 93 -19.18 -7.53 28.52
C GLY A 93 -18.72 -8.00 29.90
N ASP A 94 -19.58 -8.62 30.69
CA ASP A 94 -19.34 -8.93 32.11
C ASP A 94 -18.78 -10.35 32.37
N GLY A 95 -18.72 -11.21 31.36
CA GLY A 95 -18.22 -12.57 31.48
C GLY A 95 -19.24 -13.62 31.92
N GLN A 96 -20.53 -13.28 32.07
CA GLN A 96 -21.55 -14.21 32.59
C GLN A 96 -22.15 -15.12 31.51
N GLU A 97 -22.41 -14.58 30.31
CA GLU A 97 -23.08 -15.31 29.23
C GLU A 97 -22.41 -14.99 27.90
N LEU A 98 -22.15 -16.00 27.07
CA LEU A 98 -21.65 -15.80 25.71
C LEU A 98 -22.71 -15.13 24.83
N LEU A 99 -22.26 -14.34 23.87
CA LEU A 99 -23.14 -13.85 22.81
C LEU A 99 -23.75 -15.01 22.01
N ASP A 100 -24.85 -14.77 21.33
CA ASP A 100 -25.46 -15.76 20.44
C ASP A 100 -24.50 -16.18 19.31
N ASP A 101 -24.72 -17.37 18.75
CA ASP A 101 -23.86 -17.97 17.73
C ASP A 101 -23.64 -17.07 16.50
N ALA A 102 -24.66 -16.32 16.07
CA ALA A 102 -24.55 -15.45 14.92
C ALA A 102 -23.67 -14.24 15.23
N THR A 103 -23.85 -13.63 16.40
CA THR A 103 -23.00 -12.54 16.87
C THR A 103 -21.57 -13.01 17.11
N LEU A 104 -21.35 -14.15 17.76
CA LEU A 104 -20.01 -14.73 17.95
C LEU A 104 -19.31 -14.97 16.61
N ARG A 105 -20.01 -15.58 15.65
CA ARG A 105 -19.47 -15.81 14.30
C ARG A 105 -19.02 -14.49 13.67
N SER A 106 -19.80 -13.43 13.80
CA SER A 106 -19.44 -12.11 13.25
C SER A 106 -18.19 -11.51 13.90
N ARG A 107 -17.90 -11.84 15.16
CA ARG A 107 -16.73 -11.34 15.93
C ARG A 107 -15.49 -12.23 15.81
N LEU A 108 -15.67 -13.51 15.47
CA LEU A 108 -14.60 -14.52 15.46
C LEU A 108 -14.21 -15.00 14.06
N VAL A 109 -15.01 -14.71 13.03
CA VAL A 109 -14.74 -15.15 11.65
C VAL A 109 -14.51 -13.96 10.74
N PHE A 110 -13.28 -13.84 10.24
CA PHE A 110 -12.96 -12.90 9.18
C PHE A 110 -12.94 -13.59 7.82
N ASP A 111 -14.01 -13.41 7.05
CA ASP A 111 -14.16 -14.05 5.73
C ASP A 111 -13.49 -13.22 4.63
N TYR A 112 -12.26 -13.59 4.26
CA TYR A 112 -11.54 -12.96 3.16
C TYR A 112 -12.22 -13.19 1.79
N GLY A 113 -12.81 -14.37 1.58
CA GLY A 113 -13.45 -14.75 0.31
C GLY A 113 -14.68 -13.89 0.01
N ALA A 114 -15.54 -13.69 1.00
CA ALA A 114 -16.69 -12.78 0.91
C ALA A 114 -16.29 -11.32 0.63
N ARG A 115 -15.02 -10.96 0.86
CA ARG A 115 -14.46 -9.61 0.67
C ARG A 115 -13.60 -9.49 -0.60
N ALA A 116 -13.32 -10.59 -1.30
CA ALA A 116 -12.39 -10.60 -2.43
C ALA A 116 -12.96 -9.88 -3.67
N ALA A 117 -14.26 -9.99 -3.92
CA ALA A 117 -14.90 -9.46 -5.12
C ALA A 117 -15.55 -8.07 -4.92
N PRO A 118 -15.67 -7.26 -6.00
CA PRO A 118 -14.97 -7.42 -7.27
C PRO A 118 -13.47 -7.13 -7.12
N LEU A 119 -12.65 -7.69 -8.02
CA LEU A 119 -11.24 -7.33 -8.15
C LEU A 119 -11.12 -6.01 -8.92
N GLY A 120 -10.22 -5.13 -8.49
CA GLY A 120 -9.79 -3.99 -9.30
C GLY A 120 -8.87 -4.44 -10.44
N MET A 121 -8.41 -3.51 -11.29
CA MET A 121 -7.51 -3.83 -12.41
C MET A 121 -6.24 -4.57 -11.98
N GLY A 122 -5.60 -4.13 -10.90
CA GLY A 122 -4.40 -4.79 -10.34
C GLY A 122 -4.69 -5.90 -9.34
N GLY A 123 -5.97 -6.25 -9.11
CA GLY A 123 -6.38 -7.14 -8.03
C GLY A 123 -6.90 -6.41 -6.78
N ARG A 124 -6.80 -7.07 -5.63
CA ARG A 124 -7.31 -6.57 -4.34
C ARG A 124 -6.56 -7.16 -3.16
N PHE A 125 -6.33 -6.35 -2.13
CA PHE A 125 -5.79 -6.77 -0.85
C PHE A 125 -6.85 -6.59 0.24
N ILE A 126 -7.02 -7.62 1.06
CA ILE A 126 -7.94 -7.60 2.19
C ILE A 126 -7.12 -7.80 3.46
N LEU A 127 -7.01 -6.75 4.27
CA LEU A 127 -6.33 -6.79 5.57
C LEU A 127 -7.36 -7.01 6.69
N ALA A 128 -7.12 -8.00 7.54
CA ALA A 128 -7.76 -8.13 8.85
C ALA A 128 -6.81 -7.59 9.92
N ASN A 129 -7.18 -6.48 10.55
CA ASN A 129 -6.39 -5.82 11.59
C ASN A 129 -7.31 -5.42 12.76
N GLN A 130 -6.73 -4.89 13.84
CA GLN A 130 -7.49 -4.52 15.03
C GLN A 130 -8.61 -3.49 14.79
N ASN A 131 -8.57 -2.73 13.69
CA ASN A 131 -9.59 -1.74 13.34
C ASN A 131 -10.85 -2.37 12.76
N ASN A 132 -10.72 -3.44 11.96
CA ASN A 132 -11.84 -4.08 11.28
C ASN A 132 -12.12 -5.52 11.76
N PHE A 133 -11.28 -6.05 12.65
CA PHE A 133 -11.46 -7.33 13.30
C PHE A 133 -11.06 -7.18 14.78
N PRO A 134 -11.96 -6.65 15.63
CA PRO A 134 -11.62 -6.21 17.00
C PRO A 134 -11.04 -7.28 17.92
N ILE A 135 -11.28 -8.56 17.62
CA ILE A 135 -10.66 -9.67 18.35
C ILE A 135 -9.13 -9.62 18.31
N LEU A 136 -8.54 -8.94 17.32
CA LEU A 136 -7.09 -8.75 17.20
C LEU A 136 -6.52 -7.66 18.10
N VAL A 137 -7.34 -6.87 18.82
CA VAL A 137 -6.85 -5.85 19.75
C VAL A 137 -5.93 -6.50 20.79
N ASN A 138 -4.70 -5.97 20.85
CA ASN A 138 -3.61 -6.44 21.72
C ASN A 138 -3.23 -7.92 21.54
N GLN A 139 -3.54 -8.54 20.39
CA GLN A 139 -3.08 -9.91 20.07
C GLN A 139 -1.72 -9.93 19.36
N GLY A 140 -1.23 -8.77 18.89
CA GLY A 140 0.08 -8.65 18.26
C GLY A 140 0.17 -9.30 16.88
N ILE A 141 -0.95 -9.59 16.22
CA ILE A 141 -0.99 -10.21 14.90
C ILE A 141 -2.08 -9.60 14.02
N SER A 142 -1.79 -9.53 12.73
CA SER A 142 -2.78 -9.27 11.68
C SER A 142 -2.43 -10.09 10.44
N THR A 143 -3.37 -10.20 9.50
CA THR A 143 -3.17 -10.96 8.28
C THR A 143 -3.84 -10.25 7.11
N ALA A 144 -3.19 -10.29 5.95
CA ALA A 144 -3.79 -9.88 4.69
C ALA A 144 -3.82 -11.05 3.70
N VAL A 145 -4.84 -11.05 2.85
CA VAL A 145 -4.88 -11.91 1.66
C VAL A 145 -4.88 -11.01 0.42
N GLY A 146 -3.92 -11.24 -0.46
CA GLY A 146 -3.79 -10.54 -1.73
C GLY A 146 -4.26 -11.43 -2.88
N PHE A 147 -5.14 -10.90 -3.72
CA PHE A 147 -5.62 -11.51 -4.96
C PHE A 147 -5.16 -10.64 -6.13
N LEU A 148 -4.13 -11.08 -6.85
CA LEU A 148 -3.52 -10.32 -7.93
C LEU A 148 -3.97 -10.86 -9.29
N ASN A 149 -4.35 -9.95 -10.19
CA ASN A 149 -4.61 -10.27 -11.59
C ASN A 149 -3.30 -10.60 -12.33
N PRO A 150 -3.38 -11.16 -13.55
CA PRO A 150 -2.22 -11.29 -14.43
C PRO A 150 -1.44 -9.97 -14.56
N CYS A 151 -0.11 -10.06 -14.63
CA CYS A 151 0.78 -8.91 -14.81
C CYS A 151 0.57 -7.75 -13.82
N SER A 152 0.11 -8.04 -12.60
CA SER A 152 -0.13 -7.03 -11.56
C SER A 152 0.90 -7.12 -10.43
N MET A 153 1.12 -5.98 -9.77
CA MET A 153 2.13 -5.81 -8.74
C MET A 153 1.53 -5.16 -7.50
N ASN A 154 1.85 -5.70 -6.32
CA ASN A 154 1.83 -4.91 -5.10
C ASN A 154 3.09 -4.04 -5.11
N SER A 155 2.89 -2.75 -5.41
CA SER A 155 3.97 -1.79 -5.61
C SER A 155 4.90 -1.71 -4.40
N PRO A 156 6.14 -1.24 -4.58
CA PRO A 156 7.06 -1.02 -3.45
C PRO A 156 6.42 -0.25 -2.29
N HIS A 157 6.33 -0.91 -1.14
CA HIS A 157 5.74 -0.38 0.09
C HIS A 157 6.54 -0.83 1.32
N THR A 158 6.19 -0.27 2.47
CA THR A 158 6.75 -0.67 3.77
C THR A 158 5.66 -0.77 4.84
N HIS A 159 5.90 -1.64 5.83
CA HIS A 159 5.11 -1.80 7.04
C HIS A 159 5.87 -1.16 8.21
N PRO A 160 5.51 0.06 8.66
CA PRO A 160 6.27 0.78 9.68
C PRO A 160 6.21 0.13 11.07
N ARG A 161 5.27 -0.79 11.30
CA ARG A 161 5.03 -1.41 12.61
C ARG A 161 5.09 -2.93 12.59
N ALA A 162 5.45 -3.56 11.47
CA ALA A 162 5.47 -5.02 11.38
C ALA A 162 6.53 -5.55 10.41
N THR A 163 7.11 -6.70 10.78
CA THR A 163 7.66 -7.67 9.85
C THR A 163 6.51 -8.41 9.17
N GLU A 164 6.64 -8.68 7.88
CA GLU A 164 5.69 -9.50 7.12
C GLU A 164 6.28 -10.88 6.85
N PHE A 165 5.48 -11.92 7.09
CA PHE A 165 5.71 -13.28 6.64
C PHE A 165 4.77 -13.58 5.47
N PHE A 166 5.34 -13.71 4.27
CA PHE A 166 4.61 -13.82 3.01
C PHE A 166 4.60 -15.26 2.53
N THR A 167 3.42 -15.83 2.31
CA THR A 167 3.23 -17.21 1.83
C THR A 167 2.37 -17.21 0.58
N VAL A 168 2.83 -17.86 -0.49
CA VAL A 168 2.06 -18.01 -1.72
C VAL A 168 1.03 -19.13 -1.56
N VAL A 169 -0.21 -18.89 -1.99
CA VAL A 169 -1.28 -19.89 -2.00
C VAL A 169 -1.50 -20.43 -3.42
N GLN A 170 -1.52 -19.54 -4.41
CA GLN A 170 -1.77 -19.88 -5.81
C GLN A 170 -0.92 -19.00 -6.72
N GLY A 171 -0.48 -19.55 -7.85
CA GLY A 171 0.33 -18.84 -8.83
C GLY A 171 1.79 -18.75 -8.42
N LYS A 172 2.51 -17.79 -9.01
CA LYS A 172 3.92 -17.54 -8.73
C LYS A 172 4.15 -16.04 -8.57
N PHE A 173 5.11 -15.70 -7.72
CA PHE A 173 5.50 -14.32 -7.51
C PHE A 173 7.00 -14.13 -7.68
N LYS A 174 7.37 -13.02 -8.30
CA LYS A 174 8.65 -12.36 -8.07
C LYS A 174 8.53 -11.48 -6.84
N THR A 175 9.43 -11.62 -5.88
CA THR A 175 9.43 -10.80 -4.67
C THR A 175 10.79 -10.21 -4.43
N GLY A 176 10.83 -9.16 -3.64
CA GLY A 176 12.09 -8.59 -3.17
C GLY A 176 11.89 -7.55 -2.11
N PHE A 177 12.95 -7.29 -1.37
CA PHE A 177 13.00 -6.26 -0.34
C PHE A 177 14.35 -5.56 -0.36
N MET A 178 14.40 -4.38 0.23
CA MET A 178 15.59 -3.56 0.39
C MET A 178 16.06 -3.65 1.84
N LEU A 179 17.36 -3.81 2.03
CA LEU A 179 18.01 -3.64 3.33
C LEU A 179 18.59 -2.23 3.47
N GLU A 180 18.99 -1.88 4.70
CA GLU A 180 19.57 -0.60 5.04
C GLU A 180 20.98 -0.39 4.47
N ASN A 181 21.44 0.86 4.49
CA ASN A 181 22.79 1.23 4.09
C ASN A 181 23.83 0.41 4.88
N GLY A 182 24.85 -0.10 4.19
CA GLY A 182 25.88 -0.96 4.78
C GLY A 182 25.71 -2.45 4.45
N PHE A 183 24.52 -2.88 4.03
CA PHE A 183 24.36 -4.18 3.40
C PHE A 183 25.17 -4.24 2.10
N LEU A 184 25.92 -5.33 1.88
CA LEU A 184 26.86 -5.51 0.76
C LEU A 184 27.99 -4.45 0.66
N ALA A 185 28.31 -3.72 1.73
CA ALA A 185 29.36 -2.68 1.70
C ALA A 185 30.75 -3.20 1.25
N ASN A 186 31.03 -4.50 1.42
CA ASN A 186 32.29 -5.14 1.04
C ASN A 186 32.13 -6.09 -0.16
N ALA A 187 31.02 -6.02 -0.90
CA ALA A 187 30.82 -6.87 -2.05
C ALA A 187 31.87 -6.56 -3.13
N THR A 188 32.50 -7.61 -3.65
CA THR A 188 33.45 -7.53 -4.77
C THR A 188 32.75 -7.30 -6.10
N GLU A 189 31.45 -7.62 -6.16
CA GLU A 189 30.57 -7.28 -7.28
C GLU A 189 30.15 -5.81 -7.17
N ARG A 190 30.19 -5.07 -8.29
CA ARG A 190 29.80 -3.64 -8.39
C ARG A 190 28.29 -3.38 -8.24
N ARG A 191 27.57 -4.23 -7.50
CA ARG A 191 26.13 -4.09 -7.28
C ARG A 191 25.88 -2.96 -6.28
N GLN A 192 25.59 -1.77 -6.80
CA GLN A 192 25.07 -0.63 -6.04
C GLN A 192 23.60 -0.86 -5.70
N THR A 193 23.32 -1.88 -4.89
CA THR A 193 21.97 -2.18 -4.43
C THR A 193 21.99 -2.86 -3.07
N THR A 194 21.02 -2.51 -2.23
CA THR A 194 20.71 -3.24 -1.01
C THR A 194 19.54 -4.24 -1.21
N GLN A 195 19.11 -4.42 -2.45
CA GLN A 195 17.99 -5.29 -2.80
C GLN A 195 18.39 -6.77 -2.68
N VAL A 196 17.51 -7.53 -2.04
CA VAL A 196 17.47 -8.99 -2.09
C VAL A 196 16.21 -9.38 -2.86
N SER A 197 16.34 -10.27 -3.85
CA SER A 197 15.21 -10.68 -4.69
C SER A 197 15.11 -12.19 -4.82
N VAL A 198 13.87 -12.67 -4.87
CA VAL A 198 13.51 -14.05 -5.20
C VAL A 198 12.79 -14.00 -6.55
N GLN A 199 13.42 -14.62 -7.56
CA GLN A 199 12.93 -14.55 -8.95
C GLN A 199 11.72 -15.44 -9.21
N GLU A 200 11.50 -16.44 -8.36
CA GLU A 200 10.31 -17.28 -8.40
C GLU A 200 10.00 -17.82 -7.00
N LEU A 201 8.82 -17.49 -6.49
CA LEU A 201 8.23 -18.06 -5.28
C LEU A 201 6.87 -18.65 -5.66
N GLY A 202 6.74 -19.98 -5.55
CA GLY A 202 5.56 -20.74 -5.97
C GLY A 202 4.66 -21.16 -4.80
N PRO A 203 3.58 -21.92 -5.07
CA PRO A 203 2.57 -22.28 -4.07
C PRO A 203 3.16 -22.99 -2.85
N PHE A 204 2.67 -22.59 -1.67
CA PHE A 204 3.10 -23.05 -0.34
C PHE A 204 4.58 -22.79 0.00
N GLN A 205 5.25 -21.96 -0.78
CA GLN A 205 6.55 -21.39 -0.42
C GLN A 205 6.35 -20.02 0.23
N ALA A 206 7.30 -19.66 1.10
CA ALA A 206 7.23 -18.43 1.87
C ALA A 206 8.55 -17.66 1.89
N THR A 207 8.46 -16.37 2.17
CA THR A 207 9.59 -15.48 2.42
C THR A 207 9.24 -14.47 3.51
N VAL A 208 10.20 -13.65 3.91
CA VAL A 208 10.04 -12.64 4.96
C VAL A 208 10.42 -11.26 4.43
N PHE A 209 9.65 -10.25 4.82
CA PHE A 209 10.01 -8.84 4.63
C PHE A 209 10.26 -8.22 6.00
N PRO A 210 11.52 -7.84 6.31
CA PRO A 210 11.86 -7.24 7.60
C PRO A 210 11.04 -5.98 7.90
N LEU A 211 10.78 -5.72 9.19
CA LEU A 211 10.10 -4.52 9.65
C LEU A 211 10.71 -3.25 9.05
N GLY A 212 9.88 -2.39 8.48
CA GLY A 212 10.32 -1.14 7.86
C GLY A 212 11.00 -1.28 6.49
N SER A 213 11.31 -2.50 6.03
CA SER A 213 11.93 -2.68 4.71
C SER A 213 10.97 -2.31 3.58
N ILE A 214 11.51 -1.66 2.54
CA ILE A 214 10.80 -1.48 1.28
C ILE A 214 10.75 -2.83 0.58
N HIS A 215 9.57 -3.30 0.18
CA HIS A 215 9.40 -4.58 -0.49
C HIS A 215 8.24 -4.56 -1.48
N TYR A 216 8.21 -5.56 -2.35
CA TYR A 216 7.21 -5.68 -3.43
C TYR A 216 6.89 -7.15 -3.72
N GLN A 217 5.72 -7.36 -4.33
CA GLN A 217 5.34 -8.66 -4.90
C GLN A 217 4.77 -8.45 -6.30
N PHE A 218 5.28 -9.22 -7.26
CA PHE A 218 4.90 -9.09 -8.66
C PHE A 218 4.43 -10.44 -9.19
N ASN A 219 3.17 -10.46 -9.65
CA ASN A 219 2.66 -11.55 -10.48
C ASN A 219 3.04 -11.25 -11.93
N ASP A 220 4.17 -11.77 -12.39
CA ASP A 220 4.64 -11.65 -13.79
C ASP A 220 4.13 -12.77 -14.70
N GLN A 221 3.06 -13.45 -14.26
CA GLN A 221 2.41 -14.53 -14.98
C GLN A 221 1.13 -14.02 -15.66
N CYS A 222 0.67 -14.79 -16.64
CA CYS A 222 -0.56 -14.49 -17.37
C CYS A 222 -1.83 -14.99 -16.65
N GLU A 223 -1.67 -15.58 -15.45
CA GLU A 223 -2.77 -16.09 -14.63
C GLU A 223 -2.86 -15.37 -13.30
N PRO A 224 -4.05 -15.27 -12.67
CA PRO A 224 -4.19 -14.72 -11.33
C PRO A 224 -3.37 -15.47 -10.28
N ALA A 225 -2.93 -14.74 -9.25
CA ALA A 225 -2.13 -15.28 -8.16
C ALA A 225 -2.67 -14.82 -6.79
N THR A 226 -2.54 -15.67 -5.77
CA THR A 226 -3.04 -15.41 -4.42
C THR A 226 -1.95 -15.67 -3.38
N PHE A 227 -1.87 -14.79 -2.38
CA PHE A 227 -0.93 -14.94 -1.26
C PHE A 227 -1.58 -14.57 0.08
N ILE A 228 -0.94 -15.02 1.17
CA ILE A 228 -1.24 -14.63 2.55
C ILE A 228 0.00 -13.90 3.12
N ALA A 229 -0.23 -12.71 3.67
CA ALA A 229 0.77 -11.93 4.40
C ALA A 229 0.39 -11.90 5.88
N THR A 230 1.25 -12.40 6.75
CA THR A 230 1.04 -12.38 8.21
C THR A 230 1.99 -11.39 8.85
N PHE A 231 1.49 -10.59 9.77
CA PHE A 231 2.25 -9.50 10.40
C PHE A 231 2.37 -9.71 11.90
N ASN A 232 3.53 -9.44 12.47
CA ASN A 232 3.76 -9.46 13.92
C ASN A 232 3.27 -8.18 14.64
N SER A 233 2.20 -7.57 14.14
CA SER A 233 1.48 -6.47 14.77
C SER A 233 0.02 -6.54 14.37
N ALA A 234 -0.87 -6.18 15.29
CA ALA A 234 -2.31 -6.05 15.01
C ALA A 234 -2.66 -4.80 14.21
N ASP A 235 -1.71 -3.88 14.05
CA ASP A 235 -1.76 -2.73 13.15
C ASP A 235 -0.40 -2.57 12.45
N PRO A 236 -0.19 -3.20 11.29
CA PRO A 236 1.11 -3.20 10.62
C PRO A 236 1.43 -1.83 9.98
N GLY A 237 0.39 -1.05 9.65
CA GLY A 237 0.48 0.13 8.78
C GLY A 237 0.87 -0.24 7.35
N THR A 238 0.72 0.68 6.40
CA THR A 238 1.25 0.50 5.04
C THR A 238 1.60 1.88 4.49
N SER A 239 2.80 2.00 3.93
CA SER A 239 3.31 3.24 3.33
C SER A 239 3.81 2.95 1.93
N GLN A 240 3.17 3.56 0.93
CA GLN A 240 3.50 3.36 -0.48
C GLN A 240 4.68 4.26 -0.85
N VAL A 241 5.79 3.67 -1.29
CA VAL A 241 7.07 4.40 -1.40
C VAL A 241 7.01 5.47 -2.48
N ALA A 242 6.64 5.09 -3.71
CA ALA A 242 6.64 6.02 -4.84
C ALA A 242 5.64 7.17 -4.63
N GLN A 243 4.41 6.84 -4.22
CA GLN A 243 3.35 7.81 -3.98
C GLN A 243 3.75 8.80 -2.90
N ASN A 244 4.27 8.33 -1.76
CA ASN A 244 4.70 9.22 -0.69
C ASN A 244 5.89 10.09 -1.10
N TYR A 245 6.80 9.54 -1.90
CA TYR A 245 7.93 10.29 -2.44
C TYR A 245 7.49 11.43 -3.36
N PHE A 246 6.61 11.15 -4.32
CA PHE A 246 6.12 12.18 -5.27
C PHE A 246 5.06 13.12 -4.67
N PHE A 247 4.55 12.83 -3.47
CA PHE A 247 3.72 13.77 -2.69
C PHE A 247 4.55 14.75 -1.85
N LEU A 248 5.88 14.58 -1.79
CA LEU A 248 6.75 15.61 -1.22
C LEU A 248 6.62 16.91 -2.01
N ASN A 249 6.96 18.02 -1.37
CA ASN A 249 6.98 19.29 -2.09
C ASN A 249 8.00 19.23 -3.25
N GLU A 250 7.68 19.95 -4.31
CA GLU A 250 8.45 19.94 -5.57
C GLU A 250 9.94 20.22 -5.34
N GLN A 251 10.28 21.16 -4.46
CA GLN A 251 11.68 21.51 -4.17
C GLN A 251 12.44 20.32 -3.57
N VAL A 252 11.84 19.56 -2.65
CA VAL A 252 12.46 18.37 -2.05
C VAL A 252 12.64 17.29 -3.10
N VAL A 253 11.63 17.05 -3.95
CA VAL A 253 11.75 16.08 -5.05
C VAL A 253 12.86 16.50 -6.01
N ASN A 254 12.90 17.75 -6.45
CA ASN A 254 13.89 18.26 -7.40
C ASN A 254 15.32 18.22 -6.82
N ILE A 255 15.51 18.60 -5.56
CA ILE A 255 16.83 18.49 -4.90
C ILE A 255 17.26 17.02 -4.79
N THR A 256 16.32 16.11 -4.54
CA THR A 256 16.63 14.70 -4.34
C THR A 256 16.90 13.96 -5.66
N LEU A 257 16.14 14.27 -6.73
CA LEU A 257 16.30 13.65 -8.05
C LEU A 257 17.33 14.36 -8.95
N GLY A 258 17.68 15.62 -8.67
CA GLY A 258 18.52 16.45 -9.52
C GLY A 258 17.75 17.05 -10.72
N GLU A 259 18.49 17.59 -11.70
CA GLU A 259 17.93 18.19 -12.93
C GLU A 259 17.48 17.11 -13.95
N ILE A 260 16.56 16.24 -13.54
CA ILE A 260 16.03 15.18 -14.41
C ILE A 260 14.61 15.53 -14.81
N ASN A 261 14.42 15.83 -16.10
CA ASN A 261 13.15 16.32 -16.61
C ASN A 261 12.18 15.21 -17.05
N GLN A 262 12.64 13.95 -17.25
CA GLN A 262 11.80 12.81 -17.65
C GLN A 262 12.38 11.45 -17.20
N VAL A 263 11.55 10.61 -16.59
CA VAL A 263 11.86 9.20 -16.23
C VAL A 263 10.75 8.31 -16.78
N ASP A 264 11.10 7.34 -17.61
CA ASP A 264 10.14 6.41 -18.23
C ASP A 264 10.71 5.00 -18.37
N GLY A 265 9.84 4.06 -18.78
CA GLY A 265 10.08 2.65 -19.17
C GLY A 265 11.42 2.32 -19.83
N SER A 266 11.89 3.23 -20.67
CA SER A 266 12.99 3.01 -21.60
C SER A 266 14.32 3.58 -21.10
N ASN A 267 14.28 4.56 -20.18
CA ASN A 267 15.46 5.32 -19.80
C ASN A 267 15.95 5.04 -18.36
N ILE A 268 15.43 4.04 -17.67
CA ILE A 268 15.70 3.88 -16.23
C ILE A 268 17.10 3.41 -15.94
N GLU A 269 17.73 2.65 -16.84
CA GLU A 269 19.17 2.36 -16.72
C GLU A 269 19.98 3.66 -16.75
N GLN A 270 19.61 4.60 -17.62
CA GLN A 270 20.23 5.91 -17.72
C GLN A 270 19.90 6.78 -16.50
N PHE A 271 18.63 6.83 -16.09
CA PHE A 271 18.16 7.51 -14.89
C PHE A 271 18.89 7.03 -13.63
N ARG A 272 19.10 5.71 -13.51
CA ARG A 272 19.86 5.08 -12.43
C ARG A 272 21.27 5.61 -12.29
N THR A 273 21.93 5.88 -13.42
CA THR A 273 23.30 6.39 -13.42
C THR A 273 23.37 7.88 -13.12
N SER A 274 22.29 8.63 -13.33
CA SER A 274 22.17 10.05 -12.97
C SER A 274 21.68 10.28 -11.53
N LEU A 275 20.98 9.32 -10.93
CA LEU A 275 20.74 9.31 -9.50
C LEU A 275 22.07 9.10 -8.75
N PRO A 276 22.29 9.76 -7.59
CA PRO A 276 23.27 9.26 -6.63
C PRO A 276 23.00 7.77 -6.43
N ALA A 277 24.01 6.92 -6.67
CA ALA A 277 23.92 5.46 -6.82
C ALA A 277 22.71 4.85 -6.10
N ASN A 278 21.72 4.30 -6.85
CA ASN A 278 20.82 3.16 -6.56
C ASN A 278 19.54 3.10 -7.47
N LEU A 279 19.50 2.13 -8.41
CA LEU A 279 18.39 1.18 -8.81
C LEU A 279 17.09 1.50 -9.64
N VAL A 280 16.40 0.41 -10.09
CA VAL A 280 15.87 0.03 -11.44
C VAL A 280 14.35 0.12 -11.79
N GLN A 281 13.97 -0.22 -13.05
CA GLN A 281 12.63 -0.55 -13.66
C GLN A 281 12.74 -1.80 -14.59
N ALA A 282 11.72 -2.41 -15.26
CA ALA A 282 10.37 -1.99 -15.74
C ALA A 282 9.37 -3.18 -15.86
N VAL A 283 8.08 -2.86 -16.06
CA VAL A 283 6.89 -3.76 -16.06
C VAL A 283 6.35 -4.11 -17.47
N ASP A 284 6.76 -3.41 -18.53
CA ASP A 284 6.10 -3.47 -19.85
C ASP A 284 6.24 -4.81 -20.60
N SER A 285 7.26 -5.62 -20.27
CA SER A 285 7.45 -6.93 -20.91
C SER A 285 6.38 -7.96 -20.55
N CYS A 286 5.67 -7.81 -19.43
CA CYS A 286 4.65 -8.78 -19.01
C CYS A 286 3.36 -8.65 -19.82
N LEU A 287 2.87 -7.43 -20.00
CA LEU A 287 1.60 -7.17 -20.69
C LEU A 287 1.68 -7.68 -22.14
N SER A 288 2.77 -7.36 -22.83
CA SER A 288 3.02 -7.82 -24.20
C SER A 288 3.16 -9.35 -24.29
N LYS A 289 3.86 -9.98 -23.33
CA LYS A 289 3.97 -11.45 -23.25
C LYS A 289 2.60 -12.12 -23.10
N CYS A 290 1.68 -11.50 -22.37
CA CYS A 290 0.37 -12.06 -22.05
C CYS A 290 -0.75 -11.59 -22.99
N GLY A 291 -0.48 -10.71 -23.95
CA GLY A 291 -1.48 -10.19 -24.89
C GLY A 291 -2.57 -9.36 -24.21
N LEU A 292 -2.19 -8.57 -23.19
CA LEU A 292 -3.10 -7.76 -22.36
C LEU A 292 -3.04 -6.26 -22.71
N ASP A 293 -2.47 -5.94 -23.87
CA ASP A 293 -2.26 -4.58 -24.39
C ASP A 293 -3.53 -3.95 -25.01
#